data_AF-A0A6C1SX84-F1
#
_entry.id   AF-A0A6C1SX84-F1
#
_cell.length_a   1.000
_cell.length_b   1.000
_cell.length_c   1.000
_cell.angle_alpha   90.00
_cell.angle_beta   90.00
_cell.angle_gamma   90.00
#
_symmetry.space_group_name_H-M   'P 1'
#
loop_
_entity.id
_entity.type
_entity.pdbx_description
1 polymer ?
#
loop_
_entity_poly.entity_id
_entity_poly.type
_entity_poly.pdbx_seq_one_letter_code
_entity_poly.pdbx_strand_id
1 'polypeptide(L)'
;MAAARAALEAEVAALQRRIAALPACEVPAGDPAADPVVEPVAAIPPPRPSASPPASPPASPPDIPRDRWEQRDLSLLEGCWNLDSDYAVQDVHTRVVTPVSAWQMCFDGNGRGQQTLQFLGGVTCSGAIRSAFNAGGNLEIDDIANVACTNRSIIFRRISTCSLNRQGRADCVSRTVARPSQAHFTMRR
;
A
#
# COMPACT_ATOMS: atom_id res chain seq x y z
N MET A 1 11.74 -40.85 8.70
CA MET A 1 11.41 -39.53 9.30
C MET A 1 12.50 -38.98 10.23
N ALA A 2 13.17 -39.81 11.06
CA ALA A 2 14.25 -39.33 11.94
C ALA A 2 15.45 -38.71 11.21
N ALA A 3 15.88 -39.27 10.08
CA ALA A 3 17.02 -38.75 9.30
C ALA A 3 16.78 -37.35 8.71
N ALA A 4 15.57 -37.07 8.24
CA ALA A 4 15.21 -35.75 7.70
C ALA A 4 15.17 -34.67 8.80
N ARG A 5 14.73 -35.04 10.00
CA ARG A 5 14.74 -34.15 11.16
C ARG A 5 16.17 -33.82 11.61
N ALA A 6 17.05 -34.83 11.68
CA ALA A 6 18.45 -34.63 12.02
C ALA A 6 19.19 -33.74 11.00
N ALA A 7 18.87 -33.87 9.71
CA ALA A 7 19.42 -33.01 8.66
C ALA A 7 18.97 -31.54 8.83
N LEU A 8 17.69 -31.32 9.13
CA LEU A 8 17.15 -29.98 9.37
C LEU A 8 17.76 -29.34 10.63
N GLU A 9 17.92 -30.11 11.71
CA GLU A 9 18.55 -29.63 12.95
C GLU A 9 20.03 -29.25 12.73
N ALA A 10 20.75 -30.01 11.90
CA ALA A 10 22.12 -29.68 11.52
C ALA A 10 22.22 -28.40 10.66
N GLU A 11 21.27 -28.18 9.76
CA GLU A 11 21.21 -26.99 8.90
C GLU A 11 20.89 -25.74 9.72
N VAL A 12 19.96 -25.83 10.67
CA VAL A 12 19.66 -24.75 11.63
C VAL A 12 20.89 -24.40 12.47
N ALA A 13 21.60 -25.40 12.99
CA ALA A 13 22.81 -25.16 13.78
C ALA A 13 23.93 -24.50 12.95
N ALA A 14 24.06 -24.86 11.68
CA ALA A 14 25.02 -24.23 10.76
C ALA A 14 24.67 -22.76 10.48
N LEU A 15 23.39 -22.45 10.27
CA LEU A 15 22.92 -21.08 10.06
C LEU A 15 23.09 -20.20 11.29
N GLN A 16 22.82 -20.74 12.49
CA GLN A 16 23.02 -20.01 13.75
C GLN A 16 24.50 -19.64 13.97
N ARG A 17 25.44 -20.53 13.65
CA ARG A 17 26.88 -20.21 13.73
C ARG A 17 27.28 -19.12 12.75
N ARG A 18 26.71 -19.11 11.53
CA ARG A 18 26.99 -18.07 10.54
C ARG A 18 26.51 -16.70 11.01
N ILE A 19 25.31 -16.63 11.60
CA ILE A 19 24.77 -15.39 12.16
C ILE A 19 25.64 -14.88 13.32
N ALA A 20 26.05 -15.77 14.23
CA ALA A 20 26.91 -15.41 15.35
C ALA A 20 28.31 -14.94 14.93
N ALA A 21 28.77 -15.34 13.73
CA ALA A 21 30.04 -14.91 13.15
C ALA A 21 29.93 -13.64 12.29
N LEU A 22 28.72 -13.10 12.09
CA LEU A 22 28.57 -11.82 11.41
C LEU A 22 29.08 -10.69 12.33
N PRO A 23 29.94 -9.79 11.84
CA PRO A 23 30.30 -8.60 12.59
C PRO A 23 29.04 -7.77 12.84
N ALA A 24 28.91 -7.21 14.05
CA ALA A 24 27.89 -6.21 14.31
C ALA A 24 28.08 -5.04 13.33
N CYS A 25 26.99 -4.53 12.76
CA CYS A 25 27.04 -3.29 12.01
C CYS A 25 27.50 -2.18 12.97
N GLU A 26 28.76 -1.76 12.89
CA GLU A 26 29.20 -0.51 13.51
C GLU A 26 28.51 0.63 12.75
N VAL A 27 27.56 1.27 13.44
CA VAL A 27 27.09 2.59 13.04
C VAL A 27 28.25 3.55 13.31
N PRO A 28 28.83 4.19 12.30
CA PRO A 28 29.92 5.13 12.53
C PRO A 28 29.40 6.27 13.41
N ALA A 29 30.09 6.50 14.54
CA ALA A 29 29.88 7.67 15.36
C ALA A 29 30.24 8.91 14.52
N GLY A 30 29.24 9.73 14.21
CA GLY A 30 29.45 11.00 13.52
C GLY A 30 30.32 11.94 14.37
N ASP A 31 31.20 12.66 13.68
CA ASP A 31 32.13 13.64 14.25
C ASP A 31 31.43 14.73 15.11
N PRO A 32 32.13 15.29 16.11
CA PRO A 32 31.59 16.32 16.99
C PRO A 32 31.59 17.68 16.30
N ALA A 33 30.45 18.06 15.72
CA ALA A 33 30.22 19.43 15.29
C ALA A 33 29.71 20.27 16.49
N ALA A 34 30.63 21.06 17.05
CA ALA A 34 30.45 22.31 17.80
C ALA A 34 29.19 22.47 18.68
N ASP A 35 29.42 22.51 20.00
CA ASP A 35 28.44 22.92 21.00
C ASP A 35 27.79 24.27 20.68
N PRO A 36 26.45 24.35 20.58
CA PRO A 36 25.74 25.59 20.87
C PRO A 36 25.53 25.67 22.38
N VAL A 37 26.04 26.76 22.96
CA VAL A 37 25.82 27.19 24.35
C VAL A 37 24.36 26.97 24.77
N VAL A 38 24.14 26.07 25.75
CA VAL A 38 22.85 25.89 26.40
C VAL A 38 22.70 26.96 27.46
N GLU A 39 21.98 28.04 27.15
CA GLU A 39 21.42 28.93 28.17
C GLU A 39 20.45 28.14 29.07
N PRO A 40 20.38 28.41 30.39
CA PRO A 40 19.49 27.67 31.28
C PRO A 40 18.03 27.94 30.93
N VAL A 41 17.36 26.94 30.35
CA VAL A 41 15.93 27.01 30.07
C VAL A 41 15.16 27.02 31.40
N ALA A 42 14.47 28.14 31.64
CA ALA A 42 13.54 28.29 32.74
C ALA A 42 12.46 27.19 32.73
N ALA A 43 12.04 26.78 33.93
CA ALA A 43 11.11 25.68 34.19
C ALA A 43 9.87 25.69 33.28
N ILE A 44 9.58 24.53 32.69
CA ILE A 44 8.43 24.30 31.81
C ILE A 44 7.13 24.45 32.64
N PRO A 45 6.21 25.37 32.28
CA PRO A 45 4.90 25.48 32.92
C PRO A 45 4.01 24.26 32.59
N PRO A 46 3.01 23.93 33.42
CA PRO A 46 2.20 22.73 33.27
C PRO A 46 1.51 22.63 31.89
N PRO A 47 1.23 21.41 31.40
CA PRO A 47 0.67 21.20 30.07
C PRO A 47 -0.70 21.87 29.95
N ARG A 48 -0.81 22.79 28.98
CA ARG A 48 -2.12 23.32 28.57
C ARG A 48 -2.93 22.19 27.95
N PRO A 49 -4.26 22.14 28.16
CA PRO A 49 -5.13 21.24 27.41
C PRO A 49 -4.89 21.40 25.91
N SER A 50 -4.57 20.31 25.22
CA SER A 50 -4.35 20.30 23.77
C SER A 50 -5.56 20.95 23.09
N ALA A 51 -5.32 22.04 22.36
CA ALA A 51 -6.31 22.58 21.46
C ALA A 51 -6.72 21.48 20.49
N SER A 52 -8.03 21.28 20.33
CA SER A 52 -8.60 20.38 19.33
C SER A 52 -7.96 20.66 17.97
N PRO A 53 -7.68 19.61 17.16
CA PRO A 53 -7.11 19.80 15.83
C PRO A 53 -7.94 20.82 15.04
N PRO A 54 -7.30 21.67 14.21
CA PRO A 54 -8.02 22.63 13.38
C PRO A 54 -9.11 21.89 12.61
N ALA A 55 -10.32 22.46 12.59
CA ALA A 55 -11.43 21.90 11.84
C ALA A 55 -10.95 21.59 10.42
N SER A 56 -11.08 20.31 10.02
CA SER A 56 -10.77 19.89 8.66
C SER A 56 -11.45 20.85 7.68
N PRO A 57 -10.78 21.23 6.58
CA PRO A 57 -11.43 22.04 5.54
C PRO A 57 -12.77 21.41 5.16
N PRO A 58 -13.78 22.23 4.80
CA PRO A 58 -15.10 21.73 4.44
C PRO A 58 -14.94 20.61 3.42
N ALA A 59 -15.64 19.49 3.65
CA ALA A 59 -15.60 18.35 2.76
C ALA A 59 -15.88 18.84 1.34
N SER A 60 -14.91 18.67 0.44
CA SER A 60 -15.13 18.86 -0.99
C SER A 60 -16.38 18.05 -1.40
N PRO A 61 -17.15 18.52 -2.41
CA PRO A 61 -18.23 17.72 -2.95
C PRO A 61 -17.74 16.29 -3.23
N PRO A 62 -18.56 15.26 -2.96
CA PRO A 62 -18.13 13.89 -3.20
C PRO A 62 -17.74 13.71 -4.67
N ASP A 63 -16.50 13.26 -4.92
CA ASP A 63 -15.99 13.01 -6.28
C ASP A 63 -16.82 11.92 -6.99
N ILE A 64 -17.48 11.05 -6.21
CA ILE A 64 -18.28 9.91 -6.70
C ILE A 64 -19.76 10.10 -6.33
N PRO A 65 -20.67 10.15 -7.31
CA PRO A 65 -22.11 10.23 -7.04
C PRO A 65 -22.63 9.01 -6.30
N ARG A 66 -23.14 9.21 -5.07
CA ARG A 66 -23.64 8.12 -4.20
C ARG A 66 -24.78 7.32 -4.83
N ASP A 67 -25.76 8.00 -5.42
CA ASP A 67 -26.93 7.34 -6.00
C ASP A 67 -26.56 6.34 -7.10
N ARG A 68 -25.56 6.67 -7.92
CA ARG A 68 -25.07 5.78 -8.99
C ARG A 68 -24.33 4.57 -8.42
N TRP A 69 -23.56 4.75 -7.35
CA TRP A 69 -22.92 3.65 -6.64
C TRP A 69 -23.96 2.68 -6.05
N GLU A 70 -24.99 3.22 -5.40
CA GLU A 70 -26.07 2.42 -4.81
C GLU A 70 -26.88 1.66 -5.86
N GLN A 71 -27.06 2.25 -7.04
CA GLN A 71 -27.67 1.61 -8.22
C GLN A 71 -26.74 0.62 -8.93
N ARG A 72 -25.49 0.45 -8.46
CA ARG A 72 -24.48 -0.44 -9.05
C ARG A 72 -24.15 -0.10 -10.51
N ASP A 73 -24.20 1.19 -10.84
CA ASP A 73 -24.01 1.68 -12.20
C ASP A 73 -22.53 1.69 -12.58
N LEU A 74 -22.07 0.68 -13.32
CA LEU A 74 -20.66 0.59 -13.73
C LEU A 74 -20.16 1.76 -14.58
N SER A 75 -21.05 2.48 -15.26
CA SER A 75 -20.64 3.63 -16.06
C SER A 75 -20.16 4.82 -15.21
N LEU A 76 -20.35 4.79 -13.88
CA LEU A 76 -19.74 5.75 -12.97
C LEU A 76 -18.20 5.64 -12.93
N LEU A 77 -17.64 4.50 -13.30
CA LEU A 77 -16.20 4.25 -13.27
C LEU A 77 -15.46 4.82 -14.48
N GLU A 78 -16.19 5.17 -15.55
CA GLU A 78 -15.60 5.61 -16.81
C GLU A 78 -14.58 6.74 -16.61
N GLY A 79 -13.42 6.62 -17.25
CA GLY A 79 -12.30 7.54 -17.07
C GLY A 79 -11.25 7.02 -16.09
N CYS A 80 -10.33 7.90 -15.70
CA CYS A 80 -9.17 7.54 -14.90
C CYS A 80 -9.34 7.91 -13.43
N TRP A 81 -8.89 7.01 -12.57
CA TRP A 81 -8.93 7.09 -11.13
C TRP A 81 -7.50 7.01 -10.61
N ASN A 82 -7.20 7.81 -9.61
CA ASN A 82 -5.86 7.94 -9.05
C ASN A 82 -5.86 7.53 -7.58
N LEU A 83 -4.75 6.95 -7.15
CA LEU A 83 -4.46 6.67 -5.75
C LEU A 83 -4.44 7.98 -4.94
N ASP A 84 -5.14 7.94 -3.81
CA ASP A 84 -5.29 9.07 -2.89
C ASP A 84 -4.71 8.79 -1.49
N SER A 85 -4.22 7.58 -1.26
CA SER A 85 -3.60 7.16 -0.01
C SER A 85 -2.17 6.68 -0.25
N ASP A 86 -1.40 6.54 0.82
CA ASP A 86 -0.16 5.77 0.74
C ASP A 86 -0.49 4.30 0.42
N TYR A 87 0.29 3.72 -0.49
CA TYR A 87 0.19 2.31 -0.85
C TYR A 87 1.59 1.75 -1.07
N ALA A 88 1.80 0.50 -0.65
CA ALA A 88 3.08 -0.17 -0.81
C ALA A 88 2.87 -1.64 -1.15
N VAL A 89 3.82 -2.20 -1.89
CA VAL A 89 3.88 -3.62 -2.20
C VAL A 89 5.04 -4.25 -1.44
N GLN A 90 4.91 -5.52 -1.08
CA GLN A 90 5.98 -6.27 -0.45
C GLN A 90 6.50 -7.35 -1.40
N ASP A 91 7.80 -7.38 -1.63
CA ASP A 91 8.46 -8.47 -2.34
C ASP A 91 8.40 -9.76 -1.51
N VAL A 92 7.96 -10.85 -2.12
CA VAL A 92 7.67 -12.11 -1.41
C VAL A 92 8.93 -12.86 -0.97
N HIS A 93 10.08 -12.60 -1.61
CA HIS A 93 11.32 -13.32 -1.34
C HIS A 93 12.20 -12.53 -0.36
N THR A 94 12.39 -11.24 -0.64
CA THR A 94 13.27 -10.34 0.12
C THR A 94 12.57 -9.64 1.27
N ARG A 95 11.22 -9.64 1.29
CA ARG A 95 10.37 -8.91 2.27
C ARG A 95 10.50 -7.40 2.23
N VAL A 96 11.23 -6.86 1.25
CA VAL A 96 11.36 -5.41 1.03
C VAL A 96 9.99 -4.82 0.70
N VAL A 97 9.61 -3.77 1.43
CA VAL A 97 8.39 -3.00 1.19
C VAL A 97 8.76 -1.82 0.30
N THR A 98 8.10 -1.73 -0.86
CA THR A 98 8.34 -0.66 -1.84
C THR A 98 7.09 0.19 -1.97
N PRO A 99 7.15 1.50 -1.67
CA PRO A 99 6.02 2.40 -1.84
C PRO A 99 5.72 2.63 -3.32
N VAL A 100 4.43 2.73 -3.62
CA VAL A 100 3.92 3.12 -4.94
C VAL A 100 3.78 4.64 -4.94
N SER A 101 4.46 5.31 -5.86
CA SER A 101 4.45 6.77 -5.97
C SER A 101 3.23 7.30 -6.72
N ALA A 102 2.71 6.52 -7.67
CA ALA A 102 1.45 6.83 -8.34
C ALA A 102 0.79 5.54 -8.79
N TRP A 103 -0.53 5.49 -8.72
CA TRP A 103 -1.31 4.39 -9.30
C TRP A 103 -2.56 4.96 -9.94
N GLN A 104 -2.69 4.69 -11.23
CA GLN A 104 -3.83 5.10 -12.04
C GLN A 104 -4.57 3.87 -12.56
N MET A 105 -5.88 3.92 -12.56
CA MET A 105 -6.79 2.95 -13.16
C MET A 105 -7.75 3.66 -14.10
N CYS A 106 -7.75 3.33 -15.39
CA CYS A 106 -8.69 3.90 -16.34
C CYS A 106 -9.68 2.84 -16.78
N PHE A 107 -10.97 3.09 -16.57
CA PHE A 107 -12.06 2.19 -16.92
C PHE A 107 -12.87 2.72 -18.10
N ASP A 108 -13.45 1.80 -18.87
CA ASP A 108 -14.56 2.05 -19.78
C ASP A 108 -15.90 2.02 -19.02
N GLY A 109 -16.98 2.43 -19.69
CA GLY A 109 -18.33 2.43 -19.11
C GLY A 109 -18.90 1.04 -18.77
N ASN A 110 -18.20 -0.04 -19.10
CA ASN A 110 -18.57 -1.43 -18.79
C ASN A 110 -17.68 -2.04 -17.69
N GLY A 111 -16.83 -1.24 -17.05
CA GLY A 111 -15.94 -1.69 -15.99
C GLY A 111 -14.72 -2.46 -16.47
N ARG A 112 -14.38 -2.47 -17.76
CA ARG A 112 -13.08 -2.98 -18.23
C ARG A 112 -12.09 -1.83 -18.20
N GLY A 113 -10.83 -2.10 -17.93
CA GLY A 113 -9.86 -1.02 -17.84
C GLY A 113 -8.41 -1.47 -17.93
N GLN A 114 -7.54 -0.48 -17.74
CA GLN A 114 -6.11 -0.67 -17.59
C GLN A 114 -5.65 0.02 -16.32
N GLN A 115 -4.68 -0.57 -15.64
CA GLN A 115 -3.99 0.07 -14.53
C GLN A 115 -2.52 0.31 -14.84
N THR A 116 -1.95 1.32 -14.20
CA THR A 116 -0.52 1.62 -14.21
C THR A 116 -0.08 2.01 -12.81
N LEU A 117 0.83 1.25 -12.23
CA LEU A 117 1.54 1.55 -10.99
C LEU A 117 2.93 2.08 -11.32
N GLN A 118 3.34 3.13 -10.63
CA GLN A 118 4.67 3.72 -10.72
C GLN A 118 5.32 3.64 -9.34
N PHE A 119 6.59 3.24 -9.31
CA PHE A 119 7.38 3.12 -8.09
C PHE A 119 8.49 4.17 -8.06
N LEU A 120 8.95 4.49 -6.85
CA LEU A 120 10.18 5.27 -6.68
C LEU A 120 11.34 4.52 -7.37
N GLY A 121 12.03 5.19 -8.29
CA GLY A 121 13.06 4.57 -9.14
C GLY A 121 12.61 4.25 -10.57
N GLY A 122 11.39 4.61 -10.97
CA GLY A 122 10.94 4.58 -12.36
C GLY A 122 10.43 3.23 -12.87
N VAL A 123 10.39 2.20 -12.02
CA VAL A 123 9.74 0.93 -12.35
C VAL A 123 8.24 1.20 -12.52
N THR A 124 7.68 0.68 -13.61
CA THR A 124 6.27 0.80 -13.93
C THR A 124 5.67 -0.58 -14.11
N CYS A 125 4.50 -0.84 -13.54
CA CYS A 125 3.76 -2.08 -13.73
C CYS A 125 2.38 -1.77 -14.30
N SER A 126 2.00 -2.46 -15.38
CA SER A 126 0.73 -2.22 -16.07
C SER A 126 0.02 -3.52 -16.40
N GLY A 127 -1.31 -3.48 -16.41
CA GLY A 127 -2.13 -4.65 -16.67
C GLY A 127 -3.62 -4.32 -16.83
N ALA A 128 -4.34 -5.26 -17.42
CA ALA A 128 -5.78 -5.16 -17.56
C ALA A 128 -6.47 -5.28 -16.20
N ILE A 129 -7.61 -4.63 -16.07
CA ILE A 129 -8.48 -4.76 -14.90
C ILE A 129 -9.92 -4.94 -15.35
N ARG A 130 -10.71 -5.62 -14.53
CA ARG A 130 -12.15 -5.69 -14.68
C ARG A 130 -12.81 -5.40 -13.35
N SER A 131 -13.86 -4.60 -13.38
CA SER A 131 -14.65 -4.25 -12.22
C SER A 131 -16.09 -4.71 -12.35
N ALA A 132 -16.68 -5.10 -11.24
CA ALA A 132 -18.09 -5.45 -11.13
C ALA A 132 -18.61 -5.15 -9.73
N PHE A 133 -19.88 -4.79 -9.59
CA PHE A 133 -20.52 -4.75 -8.27
C PHE A 133 -20.92 -6.16 -7.86
N ASN A 134 -20.56 -6.56 -6.63
CA ASN A 134 -20.99 -7.83 -6.07
C ASN A 134 -22.40 -7.75 -5.47
N ALA A 135 -22.93 -8.90 -5.04
CA ALA A 135 -24.28 -8.98 -4.46
C ALA A 135 -24.48 -8.10 -3.22
N GLY A 136 -23.39 -7.79 -2.49
CA GLY A 136 -23.38 -6.92 -1.32
C GLY A 136 -23.29 -5.42 -1.65
N GLY A 137 -23.24 -5.04 -2.93
CA GLY A 137 -23.12 -3.63 -3.35
C GLY A 137 -21.71 -3.05 -3.21
N ASN A 138 -20.71 -3.89 -2.97
CA ASN A 138 -19.31 -3.47 -3.02
C ASN A 138 -18.79 -3.60 -4.44
N LEU A 139 -17.92 -2.67 -4.84
CA LEU A 139 -17.22 -2.76 -6.11
C LEU A 139 -16.05 -3.73 -5.97
N GLU A 140 -15.97 -4.73 -6.83
CA GLU A 140 -14.82 -5.60 -6.96
C GLU A 140 -14.00 -5.18 -8.17
N ILE A 141 -12.69 -5.05 -8.01
CA ILE A 141 -11.72 -4.76 -9.07
C ILE A 141 -10.74 -5.93 -9.10
N ASP A 142 -10.66 -6.59 -10.25
CA ASP A 142 -9.85 -7.78 -10.49
C ASP A 142 -8.75 -7.45 -11.49
N ASP A 143 -7.49 -7.73 -11.13
CA ASP A 143 -6.34 -7.58 -12.04
C ASP A 143 -6.39 -8.56 -13.23
N ILE A 144 -7.32 -9.54 -13.22
CA ILE A 144 -7.53 -10.60 -14.22
C ILE A 144 -6.36 -11.59 -14.34
N ALA A 145 -5.12 -11.12 -14.24
CA ALA A 145 -3.87 -11.84 -14.31
C ALA A 145 -2.80 -11.17 -13.42
N ASN A 146 -1.59 -11.71 -13.41
CA ASN A 146 -0.45 -11.03 -12.79
C ASN A 146 -0.10 -9.76 -13.59
N VAL A 147 0.27 -8.69 -12.89
CA VAL A 147 0.65 -7.41 -13.51
C VAL A 147 2.14 -7.43 -13.80
N ALA A 148 2.53 -7.20 -15.05
CA ALA A 148 3.93 -7.21 -15.47
C ALA A 148 4.59 -5.85 -15.21
N CYS A 149 5.86 -5.88 -14.80
CA CYS A 149 6.66 -4.69 -14.52
C CYS A 149 7.83 -4.54 -15.51
N THR A 150 8.28 -3.31 -15.74
CA THR A 150 9.38 -2.99 -16.67
C THR A 150 10.71 -3.65 -16.30
N ASN A 151 10.94 -3.94 -15.01
CA ASN A 151 12.12 -4.65 -14.51
C ASN A 151 11.98 -6.18 -14.54
N ARG A 152 10.98 -6.73 -15.25
CA ARG A 152 10.65 -8.17 -15.35
C ARG A 152 10.13 -8.80 -14.06
N SER A 153 9.91 -8.03 -13.00
CA SER A 153 9.15 -8.51 -11.85
C SER A 153 7.66 -8.57 -12.19
N ILE A 154 6.89 -9.17 -11.29
CA ILE A 154 5.44 -9.22 -11.38
C ILE A 154 4.80 -8.82 -10.05
N ILE A 155 3.62 -8.21 -10.14
CA ILE A 155 2.69 -8.14 -9.01
C ILE A 155 1.70 -9.28 -9.21
N PHE A 156 1.56 -10.13 -8.20
CA PHE A 156 0.57 -11.21 -8.24
C PHE A 156 -0.84 -10.65 -8.41
N ARG A 157 -1.71 -11.34 -9.15
CA ARG A 157 -3.12 -10.97 -9.35
C ARG A 157 -3.78 -10.63 -8.01
N ARG A 158 -4.43 -9.46 -7.96
CA ARG A 158 -5.22 -9.01 -6.81
C ARG A 158 -6.69 -8.93 -7.15
N ILE A 159 -7.51 -9.13 -6.13
CA ILE A 159 -8.93 -8.77 -6.12
C ILE A 159 -9.12 -7.73 -5.02
N SER A 160 -9.57 -6.55 -5.41
CA SER A 160 -9.84 -5.44 -4.50
C SER A 160 -11.33 -5.29 -4.29
N THR A 161 -11.77 -5.24 -3.03
CA THR A 161 -13.17 -4.94 -2.68
C THR A 161 -13.23 -3.53 -2.14
N CYS A 162 -14.07 -2.68 -2.75
CA CYS A 162 -14.19 -1.28 -2.42
C CYS A 162 -15.60 -0.92 -1.93
N SER A 163 -15.67 0.01 -0.98
CA SER A 163 -16.89 0.64 -0.52
C SER A 163 -16.79 2.15 -0.65
N LEU A 164 -17.94 2.81 -0.85
CA LEU A 164 -18.01 4.26 -0.93
C LEU A 164 -18.05 4.87 0.47
N ASN A 165 -17.08 5.71 0.79
CA ASN A 165 -17.03 6.38 2.09
C ASN A 165 -17.88 7.66 2.13
N ARG A 166 -17.92 8.33 3.29
CA ARG A 166 -18.74 9.54 3.48
C ARG A 166 -18.24 10.75 2.69
N GLN A 167 -16.96 10.76 2.31
CA GLN A 167 -16.34 11.81 1.52
C GLN A 167 -16.49 11.60 0.02
N GLY A 168 -17.18 10.53 -0.40
CA GLY A 168 -17.31 10.21 -1.82
C GLY A 168 -16.03 9.67 -2.44
N ARG A 169 -15.17 9.00 -1.66
CA ARG A 169 -14.00 8.25 -2.16
C ARG A 169 -14.25 6.75 -2.04
N ALA A 170 -13.56 5.97 -2.88
CA ALA A 170 -13.64 4.52 -2.82
C ALA A 170 -12.55 3.98 -1.89
N ASP A 171 -12.94 3.45 -0.73
CA ASP A 171 -12.03 2.80 0.21
C ASP A 171 -11.97 1.30 -0.12
N CYS A 172 -10.77 0.84 -0.45
CA CYS A 172 -10.54 -0.46 -1.04
C CYS A 172 -9.63 -1.34 -0.19
N VAL A 173 -9.90 -2.63 -0.25
CA VAL A 173 -9.11 -3.70 0.33
C VAL A 173 -8.65 -4.63 -0.77
N SER A 174 -7.37 -4.55 -1.14
CA SER A 174 -6.73 -5.45 -2.11
C SER A 174 -6.28 -6.73 -1.42
N ARG A 175 -6.66 -7.89 -1.97
CA ARG A 175 -6.14 -9.20 -1.56
C ARG A 175 -5.45 -9.89 -2.72
N THR A 176 -4.27 -10.43 -2.46
CA THR A 176 -3.54 -11.22 -3.45
C THR A 176 -4.14 -12.62 -3.55
N VAL A 177 -4.40 -13.12 -4.77
CA VAL A 177 -5.01 -14.45 -4.97
C VAL A 177 -4.03 -15.57 -4.62
N ALA A 178 -2.75 -15.39 -4.98
CA ALA A 178 -1.72 -16.42 -4.79
C ALA A 178 -1.28 -16.61 -3.33
N ARG A 179 -1.43 -15.59 -2.47
CA ARG A 179 -1.01 -15.62 -1.06
C ARG A 179 -1.90 -14.72 -0.21
N PRO A 180 -2.15 -15.05 1.06
CA PRO A 180 -2.92 -14.21 1.97
C PRO A 180 -2.09 -12.98 2.37
N SER A 181 -2.07 -11.96 1.51
CA SER A 181 -1.65 -10.61 1.83
C SER A 181 -2.78 -9.64 1.51
N GLN A 182 -2.93 -8.64 2.37
CA GLN A 182 -3.95 -7.61 2.22
C GLN A 182 -3.28 -6.23 2.29
N ALA A 183 -3.77 -5.30 1.48
CA ALA A 183 -3.38 -3.89 1.52
C ALA A 183 -4.63 -3.02 1.39
N HIS A 184 -4.60 -1.87 2.06
CA HIS A 184 -5.66 -0.87 1.98
C HIS A 184 -5.23 0.25 1.04
N PHE A 185 -6.17 0.79 0.29
CA PHE A 185 -5.95 1.99 -0.52
C PHE A 185 -7.25 2.76 -0.71
N THR A 186 -7.14 4.06 -0.90
CA THR A 186 -8.27 4.92 -1.27
C THR A 186 -8.06 5.45 -2.68
N MET A 187 -9.13 5.45 -3.49
CA MET A 187 -9.11 6.02 -4.83
C MET A 187 -10.00 7.26 -4.92
N ARG A 188 -9.57 8.18 -5.79
CA ARG A 188 -10.34 9.33 -6.24
C ARG A 188 -10.37 9.39 -7.76
N ARG A 189 -11.31 10.15 -8.31
CA ARG A 189 -11.39 10.42 -9.74
C ARG A 189 -10.52 11.62 -10.09
#